data_AF-A0A7Z9UQT1-F1
#
_entry.id   AF-A0A7Z9UQT1-F1
#
_cell.length_a   1.000
_cell.length_b   1.000
_cell.length_c   1.000
_cell.angle_alpha   90.00
_cell.angle_beta   90.00
_cell.angle_gamma   90.00
#
_symmetry.space_group_name_H-M   'P 1'
#
loop_
_entity.id
_entity.type
_entity.pdbx_description
1 polymer ?
#
loop_
_entity_poly.entity_id
_entity_poly.type
_entity_poly.pdbx_seq_one_letter_code
_entity_poly.pdbx_strand_id
1 'polypeptide(L)'
;MNSNDIQRSLRLLDYDSYEIRVINSNRPFIPSQLIHSFSDLLPICQQHDAQANIYIGVNERNKINATKEDIDAVNFVIIDLDSERPDKNQPANQQELDATIEASEVIADFFVTQGFQPPIRAMSGNGCHLWARIPQFTLTSLEMTEQWESKVKQLYQQIKSILPDDLKQKVWIDSIQDVTRI
;
A
#
# COMPACT_ATOMS: atom_id res chain seq x y z
N MET A 1 19.19 -8.89 -4.58
CA MET A 1 18.28 -8.52 -3.46
C MET A 1 19.03 -7.90 -2.27
N ASN A 2 18.55 -6.79 -1.69
CA ASN A 2 19.10 -6.18 -0.46
C ASN A 2 18.29 -6.60 0.78
N SER A 3 18.81 -7.54 1.57
CA SER A 3 18.12 -8.09 2.74
C SER A 3 17.89 -7.07 3.87
N ASN A 4 18.78 -6.08 4.03
CA ASN A 4 18.65 -5.06 5.06
C ASN A 4 17.46 -4.14 4.82
N ASP A 5 17.22 -3.76 3.57
CA ASP A 5 16.09 -2.91 3.22
C ASP A 5 14.77 -3.66 3.38
N ILE A 6 14.72 -4.94 2.98
CA ILE A 6 13.54 -5.80 3.19
C ILE A 6 13.22 -5.92 4.69
N GLN A 7 14.24 -6.16 5.52
CA GLN A 7 14.05 -6.25 6.96
C GLN A 7 13.54 -4.94 7.55
N ARG A 8 14.06 -3.80 7.10
CA ARG A 8 13.58 -2.48 7.51
C ARG A 8 12.13 -2.25 7.12
N SER A 9 11.75 -2.58 5.89
CA SER A 9 10.37 -2.46 5.41
C SER A 9 9.40 -3.32 6.21
N LEU A 10 9.75 -4.57 6.51
CA LEU A 10 8.91 -5.44 7.34
C LEU A 10 8.74 -4.87 8.76
N ARG A 11 9.82 -4.34 9.36
CA ARG A 11 9.76 -3.69 10.68
C ARG A 11 8.93 -2.42 10.72
N LEU A 12 8.75 -1.73 9.59
CA LEU A 12 7.87 -0.54 9.54
C LEU A 12 6.41 -0.91 9.76
N LEU A 13 6.00 -2.11 9.32
CA LEU A 13 4.62 -2.58 9.45
C LEU A 13 4.24 -2.84 10.91
N ASP A 14 5.17 -3.37 11.71
CA ASP A 14 5.06 -3.49 13.17
C ASP A 14 3.85 -4.33 13.63
N TYR A 15 3.71 -5.54 13.05
CA TYR A 15 2.73 -6.57 13.44
C TYR A 15 3.39 -7.93 13.72
N ASP A 16 2.61 -8.83 14.33
CA ASP A 16 3.05 -10.19 14.67
C ASP A 16 2.81 -11.21 13.54
N SER A 17 1.94 -10.88 12.58
CA SER A 17 1.59 -11.77 11.47
C SER A 17 1.26 -11.03 10.19
N TYR A 18 1.72 -11.59 9.06
CA TYR A 18 1.54 -11.02 7.72
C TYR A 18 1.11 -12.08 6.73
N GLU A 19 0.15 -11.74 5.86
CA GLU A 19 -0.12 -12.54 4.66
C GLU A 19 0.82 -12.12 3.53
N ILE A 20 1.46 -13.10 2.89
CA ILE A 20 2.31 -12.91 1.72
C ILE A 20 1.68 -13.56 0.51
N ARG A 21 1.77 -12.85 -0.63
CA ARG A 21 1.37 -13.36 -1.94
C ARG A 21 2.56 -13.28 -2.89
N VAL A 22 2.81 -14.38 -3.59
CA VAL A 22 3.84 -14.45 -4.64
C VAL A 22 3.14 -14.57 -5.99
N ILE A 23 3.36 -13.60 -6.87
CA ILE A 23 2.75 -13.57 -8.20
C ILE A 23 3.84 -13.76 -9.25
N ASN A 24 3.74 -14.85 -10.00
CA ASN A 24 4.61 -15.17 -11.12
C ASN A 24 3.75 -15.43 -12.36
N SER A 25 3.83 -14.57 -13.37
CA SER A 25 3.03 -14.66 -14.60
C SER A 25 3.32 -15.91 -15.43
N ASN A 26 4.48 -16.55 -15.22
CA ASN A 26 4.96 -17.70 -15.99
C ASN A 26 4.80 -19.03 -15.26
N ARG A 27 4.20 -19.02 -14.06
CA ARG A 27 4.03 -20.22 -13.21
C ARG A 27 2.59 -20.41 -12.78
N PRO A 28 2.20 -21.65 -12.41
CA PRO A 28 0.90 -21.89 -11.79
C PRO A 28 0.74 -21.08 -10.50
N PHE A 29 -0.52 -20.86 -10.13
CA PHE A 29 -0.91 -20.17 -8.90
C PHE A 29 -0.12 -20.67 -7.69
N ILE A 30 0.49 -19.73 -6.96
CA ILE A 30 1.19 -19.98 -5.69
C ILE A 30 0.24 -19.55 -4.57
N PRO A 31 -0.17 -20.45 -3.66
CA PRO A 31 -1.01 -20.09 -2.52
C PRO A 31 -0.38 -19.02 -1.64
N SER A 32 -1.21 -18.15 -1.07
CA SER A 32 -0.77 -17.22 0.00
C SER A 32 -0.20 -17.98 1.19
N GLN A 33 0.69 -17.34 1.93
CA GLN A 33 1.32 -17.88 3.13
C GLN A 33 1.26 -16.86 4.27
N LEU A 34 1.24 -17.35 5.51
CA LEU A 34 1.48 -16.49 6.67
C LEU A 34 2.96 -16.51 7.03
N ILE A 35 3.48 -15.37 7.43
CA ILE A 35 4.79 -15.24 8.05
C ILE A 35 4.68 -14.45 9.37
N HIS A 36 5.64 -14.67 10.27
CA HIS A 36 5.68 -14.00 11.57
C HIS A 36 6.96 -13.21 11.78
N SER A 37 7.93 -13.36 10.88
CA SER A 37 9.24 -12.74 11.04
C SER A 37 9.98 -12.56 9.71
N PHE A 38 11.04 -11.76 9.76
CA PHE A 38 11.97 -11.63 8.64
C PHE A 38 12.66 -12.96 8.28
N SER A 39 12.85 -13.86 9.25
CA SER A 39 13.44 -15.18 9.01
C SER A 39 12.56 -16.07 8.15
N ASP A 40 11.23 -15.88 8.21
CA ASP A 40 10.26 -16.57 7.36
C ASP A 40 10.21 -15.95 5.95
N LEU A 41 10.35 -14.62 5.87
CA LEU A 41 10.32 -13.87 4.62
C LEU A 41 11.54 -14.14 3.73
N LEU A 42 12.74 -14.17 4.32
CA LEU A 42 14.00 -14.19 3.57
C LEU A 42 14.11 -15.39 2.60
N PRO A 43 13.80 -16.65 2.98
CA PRO A 43 13.82 -17.78 2.05
C PRO A 43 12.85 -17.61 0.88
N ILE A 44 11.67 -17.04 1.11
CA ILE A 44 10.67 -16.76 0.06
C ILE A 44 11.25 -15.75 -0.94
N CYS A 45 11.83 -14.66 -0.45
CA CYS A 45 12.45 -13.68 -1.33
C CYS A 45 13.63 -14.25 -2.12
N GLN A 46 14.46 -15.10 -1.50
CA GLN A 46 15.58 -15.76 -2.18
C GLN A 46 15.11 -16.73 -3.27
N GLN A 47 14.09 -17.53 -2.98
CA GLN A 47 13.51 -18.49 -3.91
C GLN A 47 12.92 -17.81 -5.16
N HIS A 48 12.40 -16.60 -5.00
CA HIS A 48 11.63 -15.89 -6.02
C HIS A 48 12.34 -14.66 -6.60
N ASP A 49 13.61 -14.42 -6.24
CA ASP A 49 14.39 -13.28 -6.72
C ASP A 49 14.44 -13.25 -8.25
N ALA A 50 14.15 -12.08 -8.83
CA ALA A 50 14.01 -11.83 -10.27
C ALA A 50 13.00 -12.73 -11.02
N GLN A 51 12.20 -13.55 -10.32
CA GLN A 51 11.25 -14.49 -10.93
C GLN A 51 9.79 -14.14 -10.67
N ALA A 52 9.50 -13.38 -9.61
CA ALA A 52 8.14 -13.06 -9.20
C ALA A 52 8.07 -11.70 -8.50
N ASN A 53 6.85 -11.18 -8.39
CA ASN A 53 6.53 -10.07 -7.50
C ASN A 53 6.04 -10.64 -6.16
N ILE A 54 6.52 -10.05 -5.07
CA ILE A 54 6.14 -10.44 -3.70
C ILE A 54 5.37 -9.28 -3.09
N TYR A 55 4.18 -9.59 -2.58
CA TYR A 55 3.29 -8.66 -1.89
C TYR A 55 3.16 -9.10 -0.45
N ILE A 56 3.16 -8.13 0.46
CA ILE A 56 2.96 -8.32 1.90
C ILE A 56 1.74 -7.49 2.28
N GLY A 57 0.78 -8.10 2.98
CA GLY A 57 -0.36 -7.38 3.53
C GLY A 57 0.10 -6.32 4.53
N VAL A 58 -0.48 -5.13 4.43
CA VAL A 58 -0.13 -3.97 5.26
C VAL A 58 -0.95 -3.88 6.54
N ASN A 59 -2.07 -4.60 6.61
CA ASN A 59 -2.82 -4.76 7.85
C ASN A 59 -2.53 -6.13 8.46
N GLU A 60 -2.60 -6.21 9.79
CA GLU A 60 -2.39 -7.45 10.52
C GLU A 60 -3.38 -8.52 10.07
N ARG A 61 -2.85 -9.71 9.73
CA ARG A 61 -3.66 -10.84 9.26
C ARG A 61 -3.20 -12.11 9.95
N ASN A 62 -4.09 -12.70 10.71
CA ASN A 62 -3.85 -13.96 11.42
C ASN A 62 -4.29 -15.20 10.63
N LYS A 63 -4.85 -15.01 9.43
CA LYS A 63 -5.17 -16.10 8.48
C LYS A 63 -5.03 -15.66 7.03
N ILE A 64 -4.79 -16.63 6.14
CA ILE A 64 -4.81 -16.44 4.69
C ILE A 64 -6.23 -16.13 4.20
N ASN A 65 -6.35 -15.29 3.16
CA ASN A 65 -7.65 -14.84 2.63
C ASN A 65 -8.55 -14.23 3.71
N ALA A 66 -7.93 -13.45 4.63
CA ALA A 66 -8.64 -12.73 5.68
C ALA A 66 -9.75 -11.85 5.10
N THR A 67 -10.95 -11.95 5.68
CA THR A 67 -12.04 -11.00 5.46
C THR A 67 -11.85 -9.79 6.36
N LYS A 68 -12.73 -8.79 6.26
CA LYS A 68 -12.59 -7.55 7.02
C LYS A 68 -12.73 -7.77 8.54
N GLU A 69 -13.43 -8.83 8.94
CA GLU A 69 -13.61 -9.26 10.33
C GLU A 69 -12.35 -9.91 10.91
N ASP A 70 -11.41 -10.31 10.06
CA ASP A 70 -10.15 -10.95 10.48
C ASP A 70 -8.97 -9.97 10.54
N ILE A 71 -9.22 -8.68 10.28
CA ILE A 71 -8.21 -7.63 10.35
C ILE A 71 -8.24 -7.01 11.75
N ASP A 72 -7.20 -7.29 12.54
CA ASP A 72 -7.19 -6.92 13.96
C ASP A 72 -6.77 -5.47 14.21
N ALA A 73 -5.89 -4.91 13.37
CA ALA A 73 -5.38 -3.56 13.55
C ALA A 73 -4.92 -2.92 12.24
N VAL A 74 -4.89 -1.58 12.26
CA VAL A 74 -4.34 -0.74 11.20
C VAL A 74 -3.29 0.21 11.77
N ASN A 75 -2.13 0.25 11.11
CA ASN A 75 -0.95 1.05 11.47
C ASN A 75 -0.68 2.19 10.49
N PHE A 76 -1.36 2.17 9.33
CA PHE A 76 -1.16 3.09 8.24
C PHE A 76 -2.47 3.46 7.55
N VAL A 77 -2.52 4.66 6.99
CA VAL A 77 -3.38 5.00 5.86
C VAL A 77 -2.50 5.05 4.63
N ILE A 78 -2.81 4.24 3.63
CA ILE A 78 -2.09 4.23 2.35
C ILE A 78 -2.92 4.96 1.32
N ILE A 79 -2.27 5.75 0.47
CA ILE A 79 -2.85 6.30 -0.76
C ILE A 79 -2.05 5.74 -1.93
N ASP A 80 -2.73 5.09 -2.87
CA ASP A 80 -2.13 4.54 -4.07
C ASP A 80 -2.37 5.50 -5.24
N LEU A 81 -1.28 6.03 -5.80
CA LEU A 81 -1.27 6.91 -6.95
C LEU A 81 -0.64 6.17 -8.11
N ASP A 82 -1.40 6.02 -9.19
CA ASP A 82 -0.92 5.48 -10.46
C ASP A 82 -0.89 6.57 -11.52
N SER A 83 0.10 6.50 -12.41
CA SER A 83 0.09 7.35 -13.60
C SER A 83 -1.09 6.97 -14.51
N GLU A 84 -1.83 7.96 -14.97
CA GLU A 84 -2.79 7.76 -16.05
C GLU A 84 -2.01 7.53 -17.34
N ARG A 85 -2.30 6.42 -18.03
CA ARG A 85 -1.54 5.94 -19.19
C ARG A 85 -2.46 5.67 -20.36
N PRO A 86 -2.14 6.14 -21.58
CA PRO A 86 -2.92 5.85 -22.78
C PRO A 86 -3.05 4.34 -23.07
N ASP A 87 -1.97 3.57 -22.83
CA ASP A 87 -1.97 2.11 -22.92
C ASP A 87 -1.51 1.51 -21.58
N LYS A 88 -2.43 0.85 -20.87
CA LYS A 88 -2.14 0.23 -19.57
C LYS A 88 -1.17 -0.96 -19.66
N ASN A 89 -0.93 -1.49 -20.86
CA ASN A 89 0.04 -2.56 -21.09
C ASN A 89 1.49 -2.06 -21.22
N GLN A 90 1.69 -0.75 -21.41
CA GLN A 90 3.02 -0.15 -21.43
C GLN A 90 3.36 0.43 -20.06
N PRO A 91 4.60 0.27 -19.56
CA PRO A 91 5.01 0.90 -18.31
C PRO A 91 4.89 2.42 -18.43
N ALA A 92 4.70 3.09 -17.29
CA ALA A 92 4.70 4.55 -17.24
C ALA A 92 6.04 5.10 -17.77
N ASN A 93 5.96 6.12 -18.63
CA ASN A 93 7.13 6.87 -19.05
C ASN A 93 7.55 7.89 -17.97
N GLN A 94 8.67 8.58 -18.18
CA GLN A 94 9.20 9.50 -17.18
C GLN A 94 8.25 10.67 -16.87
N GLN A 95 7.61 11.25 -17.89
CA GLN A 95 6.69 12.39 -17.68
C GLN A 95 5.44 11.98 -16.91
N GLU A 96 4.94 10.77 -17.18
CA GLU A 96 3.82 10.16 -16.46
C GLU A 96 4.18 9.93 -14.98
N LEU A 97 5.38 9.38 -14.72
CA LEU A 97 5.89 9.20 -13.36
C LEU A 97 6.14 10.52 -12.63
N ASP A 98 6.70 11.52 -13.31
CA ASP A 98 6.97 12.84 -12.74
C ASP A 98 5.66 13.49 -12.26
N ALA A 99 4.56 13.36 -13.01
CA ALA A 99 3.25 13.85 -12.58
C ALA A 99 2.74 13.13 -11.32
N THR A 100 2.96 11.82 -11.22
CA THR A 100 2.61 11.05 -10.01
C THR A 100 3.47 11.47 -8.81
N ILE A 101 4.76 11.76 -9.01
CA ILE A 101 5.65 12.29 -7.97
C ILE A 101 5.18 13.68 -7.54
N GLU A 102 4.86 14.57 -8.47
CA GLU A 102 4.34 15.91 -8.17
C GLU A 102 3.02 15.84 -7.38
N ALA A 103 2.08 14.99 -7.80
CA ALA A 103 0.85 14.76 -7.05
C ALA A 103 1.12 14.22 -5.64
N SER A 104 2.10 13.33 -5.48
CA SER A 104 2.50 12.82 -4.17
C SER A 104 3.03 13.91 -3.24
N GLU A 105 3.70 14.93 -3.77
CA GLU A 105 4.24 16.06 -3.01
C GLU A 105 3.13 16.99 -2.54
N VAL A 106 2.17 17.29 -3.41
CA VAL A 106 0.96 18.05 -3.04
C VAL A 106 0.21 17.37 -1.89
N ILE A 107 0.06 16.05 -1.95
CA ILE A 107 -0.62 15.30 -0.88
C ILE A 107 0.23 15.27 0.39
N ALA A 108 1.54 15.08 0.29
CA ALA A 108 2.42 15.10 1.46
C ALA A 108 2.39 16.46 2.17
N ASP A 109 2.43 17.55 1.41
CA ASP A 109 2.29 18.91 1.94
C ASP A 109 0.93 19.12 2.60
N PHE A 110 -0.15 18.58 2.03
CA PHE A 110 -1.46 18.60 2.68
C PHE A 110 -1.42 17.94 4.06
N PHE A 111 -0.83 16.76 4.21
CA PHE A 111 -0.67 16.13 5.54
C PHE A 111 0.05 17.05 6.53
N VAL A 112 1.14 17.70 6.10
CA VAL A 112 1.89 18.64 6.94
C VAL A 112 1.04 19.86 7.31
N THR A 113 0.28 20.43 6.37
CA THR A 113 -0.61 21.57 6.65
C THR A 113 -1.72 21.24 7.65
N GLN A 114 -2.16 19.97 7.68
CA GLN A 114 -3.13 19.47 8.66
C GLN A 114 -2.48 19.12 10.01
N GLY A 115 -1.16 19.29 10.16
CA GLY A 115 -0.43 19.04 11.40
C GLY A 115 0.05 17.59 11.57
N PHE A 116 -0.01 16.77 10.52
CA PHE A 116 0.54 15.41 10.53
C PHE A 116 2.01 15.38 10.12
N GLN A 117 2.66 14.24 10.37
CA GLN A 117 3.95 13.95 9.76
C GLN A 117 3.77 13.68 8.25
N PRO A 118 4.75 14.04 7.40
CA PRO A 118 4.68 13.73 5.99
C PRO A 118 4.66 12.20 5.77
N PRO A 119 3.81 11.68 4.88
CA PRO A 119 3.76 10.26 4.55
C PRO A 119 5.06 9.79 3.88
N ILE A 120 5.39 8.51 4.06
CA ILE A 120 6.51 7.88 3.35
C ILE A 120 6.08 7.59 1.91
N ARG A 121 6.86 8.05 0.93
CA ARG A 121 6.65 7.73 -0.48
C ARG A 121 7.40 6.46 -0.87
N ALA A 122 6.69 5.49 -1.42
CA ALA A 122 7.26 4.26 -1.97
C ALA A 122 6.87 4.11 -3.44
N MET A 123 7.83 3.95 -4.34
CA MET A 123 7.54 3.77 -5.77
C MET A 123 6.92 2.39 -6.03
N SER A 124 5.81 2.33 -6.77
CA SER A 124 5.07 1.09 -7.09
C SER A 124 5.39 0.54 -8.49
N GLY A 125 6.17 1.28 -9.28
CA GLY A 125 6.56 0.95 -10.65
C GLY A 125 5.94 1.88 -11.68
N ASN A 126 4.60 1.95 -11.73
CA ASN A 126 3.86 2.88 -12.61
C ASN A 126 3.39 4.14 -11.87
N GLY A 127 3.69 4.26 -10.59
CA GLY A 127 3.34 5.38 -9.76
C GLY A 127 3.99 5.27 -8.39
N CYS A 128 3.29 5.68 -7.34
CA CYS A 128 3.78 5.58 -5.98
C CYS A 128 2.65 5.41 -4.95
N HIS A 129 3.00 4.80 -3.84
CA HIS A 129 2.20 4.80 -2.63
C HIS A 129 2.68 5.90 -1.68
N LEU A 130 1.73 6.55 -1.00
CA LEU A 130 1.99 7.37 0.19
C LEU A 130 1.50 6.64 1.43
N TRP A 131 2.40 6.45 2.39
CA TRP A 131 2.16 5.70 3.62
C TRP A 131 2.17 6.66 4.81
N ALA A 132 0.98 7.05 5.26
CA ALA A 132 0.81 7.85 6.46
C ALA A 132 0.73 6.95 7.69
N ARG A 133 1.78 6.94 8.52
CA ARG A 133 1.79 6.22 9.81
C ARG A 133 0.76 6.83 10.76
N ILE A 134 -0.04 5.98 11.40
CA ILE A 134 -0.94 6.35 12.49
C ILE A 134 -0.56 5.55 13.74
N PRO A 135 -0.95 6.00 14.95
CA PRO A 135 -0.95 5.12 16.11
C PRO A 135 -1.76 3.86 15.80
N GLN A 136 -1.31 2.71 16.29
CA GLN A 136 -2.01 1.45 16.09
C GLN A 136 -3.47 1.59 16.54
N PHE A 137 -4.38 1.29 15.62
CA PHE A 137 -5.81 1.35 15.86
C PHE A 137 -6.41 -0.04 15.72
N THR A 138 -6.76 -0.64 16.87
CA THR A 138 -7.37 -1.97 16.93
C THR A 138 -8.81 -1.93 16.44
N LEU A 139 -9.17 -2.83 15.54
CA LEU A 139 -10.52 -2.97 14.99
C LEU A 139 -11.27 -4.08 15.73
N THR A 140 -11.98 -3.70 16.80
CA THR A 140 -12.60 -4.70 17.71
C THR A 140 -13.96 -5.23 17.24
N SER A 141 -14.49 -4.73 16.12
CA SER A 141 -15.79 -5.15 15.59
C SER A 141 -15.94 -4.74 14.11
N LEU A 142 -16.83 -5.44 13.40
CA LEU A 142 -17.19 -5.10 12.03
C LEU A 142 -17.69 -3.66 11.88
N GLU A 143 -18.53 -3.18 12.81
CA GLU A 143 -19.03 -1.80 12.79
C GLU A 143 -17.87 -0.78 12.86
N MET A 144 -16.88 -1.03 13.72
CA MET A 144 -15.70 -0.19 13.86
C MET A 144 -14.84 -0.21 12.59
N THR A 145 -14.69 -1.38 11.95
CA THR A 145 -14.03 -1.53 10.65
C THR A 145 -14.73 -0.72 9.56
N GLU A 146 -16.06 -0.77 9.49
CA GLU A 146 -16.84 0.00 8.50
C GLU A 146 -16.75 1.52 8.75
N GLN A 147 -16.77 1.95 10.01
CA GLN A 147 -16.55 3.35 10.38
C GLN A 147 -15.14 3.83 9.99
N TRP A 148 -14.13 2.97 10.17
CA TRP A 148 -12.76 3.24 9.71
C TRP A 148 -12.70 3.40 8.20
N GLU A 149 -13.20 2.43 7.43
CA GLU A 149 -13.25 2.48 5.96
C GLU A 149 -13.98 3.74 5.46
N SER A 150 -15.08 4.13 6.13
CA SER A 150 -15.83 5.35 5.81
C SER A 150 -14.99 6.63 6.02
N LYS A 151 -14.23 6.72 7.12
CA LYS A 151 -13.33 7.85 7.37
C LYS A 151 -12.19 7.91 6.36
N VAL A 152 -11.59 6.77 6.02
CA VAL A 152 -10.55 6.71 4.99
C VAL A 152 -11.11 7.12 3.63
N LYS A 153 -12.33 6.68 3.28
CA LYS A 153 -13.03 7.12 2.05
C LYS A 153 -13.23 8.64 2.02
N GLN A 154 -13.61 9.25 3.15
CA GLN A 154 -13.74 10.72 3.24
C GLN A 154 -12.39 11.43 3.06
N LEU A 155 -11.34 10.94 3.69
CA LEU A 155 -9.98 11.47 3.51
C LEU A 155 -9.55 11.39 2.04
N TYR A 156 -9.82 10.29 1.35
CA TYR A 156 -9.55 10.16 -0.08
C TYR A 156 -10.29 11.20 -0.94
N GLN A 157 -11.53 11.56 -0.58
CA GLN A 157 -12.26 12.62 -1.28
C GLN A 157 -11.60 13.98 -1.05
N GLN A 158 -11.15 14.27 0.18
CA GLN A 158 -10.41 15.49 0.48
C GLN A 158 -9.10 15.55 -0.32
N ILE A 159 -8.34 14.45 -0.34
CA ILE A 159 -7.11 14.32 -1.12
C ILE A 159 -7.37 14.55 -2.62
N LYS A 160 -8.42 13.95 -3.18
CA LYS A 160 -8.80 14.20 -4.58
C LYS A 160 -9.16 15.66 -4.84
N SER A 161 -9.76 16.34 -3.86
CA SER A 161 -10.20 17.73 -4.01
C SER A 161 -9.07 18.75 -4.00
N ILE A 162 -7.97 18.48 -3.29
CA ILE A 162 -6.82 19.39 -3.20
C ILE A 162 -5.91 19.34 -4.42
N LEU A 163 -5.99 18.29 -5.25
CA LEU A 163 -5.13 18.16 -6.41
C LEU A 163 -5.47 19.24 -7.45
N PRO A 164 -4.45 19.89 -8.05
CA PRO A 164 -4.61 20.71 -9.24
C PRO A 164 -5.29 19.94 -10.39
N ASP A 165 -6.08 20.65 -11.20
CA ASP A 165 -6.88 20.03 -12.26
C ASP A 165 -6.04 19.37 -13.36
N ASP A 166 -4.81 19.83 -13.58
CA ASP A 166 -3.90 19.21 -14.54
C ASP A 166 -3.33 17.89 -14.00
N LEU A 167 -3.07 17.78 -12.69
CA LEU A 167 -2.65 16.53 -12.04
C LEU A 167 -3.79 15.52 -11.95
N LYS A 168 -5.03 15.98 -11.69
CA LYS A 168 -6.23 15.10 -11.70
C LYS A 168 -6.43 14.35 -13.03
N GLN A 169 -5.93 14.90 -14.14
CA GLN A 169 -6.03 14.28 -15.47
C GLN A 169 -4.87 13.33 -15.77
N LYS A 170 -3.75 13.45 -15.05
CA LYS A 170 -2.52 12.69 -15.27
C LYS A 170 -2.31 11.58 -14.24
N VAL A 171 -3.03 11.63 -13.13
CA VAL A 171 -2.84 10.72 -12.00
C VAL A 171 -4.18 10.13 -11.57
N TRP A 172 -4.20 8.82 -11.45
CA TRP A 172 -5.31 8.05 -10.90
C TRP A 172 -5.02 7.71 -9.43
N ILE A 173 -5.95 8.03 -8.54
CA ILE A 173 -5.89 7.57 -7.13
C ILE A 173 -6.79 6.35 -6.98
N ASP A 174 -6.18 5.17 -6.78
CA ASP A 174 -6.91 3.91 -6.72
C ASP A 174 -7.75 3.79 -5.44
N SER A 175 -8.88 3.09 -5.56
CA SER A 175 -9.81 2.91 -4.45
C SER A 175 -9.47 1.66 -3.64
N ILE A 176 -8.46 1.80 -2.78
CA ILE A 176 -7.98 0.76 -1.86
C ILE A 176 -8.37 1.03 -0.40
N GLN A 177 -9.46 1.74 -0.15
CA GLN A 177 -9.82 2.18 1.21
C GLN A 177 -10.38 1.07 2.11
N ASP A 178 -10.64 -0.11 1.56
CA ASP A 178 -11.14 -1.26 2.31
C ASP A 178 -9.98 -2.00 2.99
N VAL A 179 -10.14 -2.39 4.26
CA VAL A 179 -9.02 -2.94 5.07
C VAL A 179 -8.48 -4.28 4.52
N THR A 180 -9.23 -4.94 3.64
CA THR A 180 -8.87 -6.21 3.02
C THR A 180 -8.05 -6.06 1.75
N ARG A 181 -8.05 -4.89 1.10
CA ARG A 181 -7.26 -4.63 -0.11
C ARG A 181 -5.81 -4.28 0.19
N ILE A 182 -5.56 -3.79 1.39
CA ILE A 182 -4.26 -3.35 1.88
C ILE A 182 -3.59 -4.46 2.70
#